data_AF-M1AQ19-F1
#
_entry.id   AF-M1AQ19-F1
#
_cell.length_a   1.000
_cell.length_b   1.000
_cell.length_c   1.000
_cell.angle_alpha   90.00
_cell.angle_beta   90.00
_cell.angle_gamma   90.00
#
_symmetry.space_group_name_H-M   'P 1'
#
loop_
_entity.id
_entity.type
_entity.pdbx_description
1 polymer ?
#
loop_
_entity_poly.entity_id
_entity_poly.type
_entity_poly.pdbx_seq_one_letter_code
_entity_poly.pdbx_strand_id
1 'polypeptide(L)'
;MSRAKFFLIALICSFCWYLVPGYLFSTLTSISWICWAFSKSVTAQQIGSGMRGLGVGAITLDWSAVASFLFSPLICPFFAIVNIFAGYMLIIYMVIPIAYWGFDLYGASKFPIFSSHLFTSQGQKYDISAIVNDKFELDIGKYEEQGRIHISMFFALTYGFGFATIASTLTHVALFYGR
;
A
#
# COMPACT_ATOMS: atom_id res chain seq x y z
N MET A 1 -31.76 3.58 26.43
CA MET A 1 -30.39 4.00 26.85
C MET A 1 -30.20 5.48 26.55
N SER A 2 -29.57 6.27 27.43
CA SER A 2 -29.22 7.66 27.10
C SER A 2 -28.05 7.68 26.12
N ARG A 3 -27.98 8.73 25.28
CA ARG A 3 -26.89 8.91 24.30
C ARG A 3 -25.51 8.86 24.94
N ALA A 4 -25.35 9.46 26.12
CA ALA A 4 -24.11 9.43 26.90
C ALA A 4 -23.73 8.02 27.39
N LYS A 5 -24.71 7.22 27.85
CA LYS A 5 -24.47 5.83 28.25
C LYS A 5 -24.05 4.96 27.06
N PHE A 6 -24.68 5.15 25.90
CA PHE A 6 -24.29 4.45 24.67
C PHE A 6 -22.86 4.81 24.25
N PHE A 7 -22.55 6.11 24.23
CA PHE A 7 -21.22 6.60 23.88
C PHE A 7 -20.14 6.01 24.78
N LEU A 8 -20.34 6.00 26.09
CA LEU A 8 -19.34 5.51 27.03
C LEU A 8 -19.11 3.99 26.92
N ILE A 9 -20.17 3.21 26.68
CA ILE A 9 -20.04 1.77 26.39
C ILE A 9 -19.26 1.56 25.09
N ALA A 10 -19.65 2.24 24.00
CA ALA A 10 -18.96 2.12 22.72
C ALA A 10 -17.49 2.52 22.82
N LEU A 11 -17.18 3.62 23.53
CA LEU A 11 -15.81 4.09 23.76
C LEU A 11 -14.96 3.04 24.47
N ILE A 12 -15.46 2.48 25.59
CA ILE A 12 -14.73 1.46 26.35
C ILE A 12 -14.56 0.19 25.52
N CYS A 13 -15.61 -0.29 24.85
CA CYS A 13 -15.54 -1.47 23.99
C CYS A 13 -14.55 -1.27 22.85
N SER A 14 -14.58 -0.13 22.17
CA SER A 14 -13.62 0.20 21.11
C SER A 14 -12.20 0.30 21.65
N PHE A 15 -11.98 0.98 22.78
CA PHE A 15 -10.66 1.08 23.41
C PHE A 15 -10.08 -0.30 23.74
N CYS A 16 -10.89 -1.15 24.40
CA CYS A 16 -10.49 -2.51 24.72
C CYS A 16 -10.22 -3.33 23.45
N TRP A 17 -11.05 -3.20 22.41
CA TRP A 17 -10.84 -3.91 21.16
C TRP A 17 -9.57 -3.47 20.45
N TYR A 18 -9.31 -2.17 20.28
CA TYR A 18 -8.13 -1.68 19.56
C TYR A 18 -6.81 -2.08 20.23
N LEU A 19 -6.77 -2.30 21.55
CA LEU A 19 -5.59 -2.85 22.24
C LEU A 19 -5.27 -4.28 21.77
N VAL A 20 -6.27 -5.06 21.35
CA VAL A 20 -6.07 -6.46 20.96
C VAL A 20 -5.29 -6.58 19.65
N PRO A 21 -5.75 -6.09 18.48
CA PRO A 21 -4.96 -6.15 17.26
C PRO A 21 -3.78 -5.18 17.29
N GLY A 22 -3.88 -4.06 18.02
CA GLY A 22 -2.81 -3.06 18.03
C GLY A 22 -1.59 -3.44 18.87
N TYR A 23 -1.75 -4.24 19.93
CA TYR A 23 -0.66 -4.51 20.88
C TYR A 23 -0.58 -5.98 21.32
N LEU A 24 -1.69 -6.58 21.75
CA LEU A 24 -1.67 -7.93 22.34
C LEU A 24 -1.52 -9.05 21.29
N PHE A 25 -2.14 -8.89 20.13
CA PHE A 25 -2.15 -9.88 19.05
C PHE A 25 -2.16 -9.19 17.67
N SER A 26 -0.99 -8.71 17.27
CA SER A 26 -0.80 -7.99 15.99
C SER A 26 -1.10 -8.81 14.74
N THR A 27 -1.12 -10.14 14.83
CA THR A 27 -1.52 -11.02 13.72
C THR A 27 -2.98 -10.80 13.30
N LEU A 28 -3.85 -10.29 14.19
CA LEU A 28 -5.24 -9.95 13.85
C LEU A 28 -5.35 -8.76 12.88
N THR A 29 -4.31 -7.92 12.80
CA THR A 29 -4.27 -6.79 11.85
C THR A 29 -4.16 -7.29 10.40
N SER A 30 -3.56 -8.45 10.15
CA SER A 30 -3.47 -9.04 8.80
C SER A 30 -3.37 -10.56 8.87
N ILE A 31 -4.52 -11.21 8.86
CA ILE A 31 -4.67 -12.67 8.81
C ILE A 31 -4.53 -13.11 7.35
N SER A 32 -3.32 -13.49 6.96
CA SER A 32 -2.98 -13.90 5.59
C SER A 32 -3.00 -15.43 5.46
N TRP A 33 -4.17 -16.04 5.26
CA TRP A 33 -4.32 -17.51 5.24
C TRP A 33 -3.48 -18.19 4.15
N ILE A 34 -3.30 -17.53 2.99
CA ILE A 34 -2.46 -18.04 1.90
C ILE A 34 -1.00 -18.20 2.37
N CYS A 35 -0.50 -17.24 3.15
CA CYS A 35 0.86 -17.32 3.71
C CYS A 35 1.00 -18.46 4.72
N TRP A 36 -0.07 -18.80 5.46
CA TRP A 36 -0.05 -19.94 6.38
C TRP A 36 -0.09 -21.28 5.64
N ALA A 37 -0.92 -21.38 4.61
CA ALA A 37 -1.01 -22.57 3.78
C ALA A 37 0.29 -22.85 3.00
N PHE A 38 0.96 -21.80 2.51
CA PHE A 38 2.15 -21.88 1.67
C PHE A 38 3.35 -21.14 2.27
N SER A 39 3.71 -21.48 3.51
CA SER A 39 4.75 -20.78 4.28
C SER A 39 6.14 -20.76 3.63
N LYS A 40 6.48 -21.76 2.80
CA LYS A 40 7.80 -21.86 2.15
C LYS A 40 7.88 -21.20 0.77
N SER A 41 6.76 -20.78 0.20
CA SER A 41 6.73 -20.22 -1.17
C SER A 41 6.82 -18.70 -1.14
N VAL A 42 7.90 -18.16 -1.71
CA VAL A 42 8.10 -16.70 -1.82
C VAL A 42 6.98 -16.06 -2.63
N THR A 43 6.59 -16.67 -3.74
CA THR A 43 5.49 -16.17 -4.59
C THR A 43 4.16 -16.17 -3.84
N ALA A 44 3.87 -17.22 -3.06
CA ALA A 44 2.64 -17.26 -2.27
C ALA A 44 2.63 -16.18 -1.18
N GLN A 45 3.78 -15.88 -0.57
CA GLN A 45 3.89 -14.77 0.37
C GLN A 45 3.74 -13.40 -0.30
N GLN A 46 4.31 -13.21 -1.51
CA GLN A 46 4.15 -11.98 -2.29
C GLN A 46 2.69 -11.73 -2.70
N ILE A 47 1.95 -12.79 -3.02
CA ILE A 47 0.54 -12.70 -3.40
C ILE A 47 -0.36 -12.55 -2.17
N GLY A 48 -0.14 -13.36 -1.14
CA GLY A 48 -1.07 -13.52 -0.02
C GLY A 48 -0.84 -12.57 1.17
N SER A 49 0.34 -11.98 1.33
CA SER A 49 0.64 -11.16 2.50
C SER A 49 -0.10 -9.82 2.43
N GLY A 50 -0.91 -9.51 3.44
CA GLY A 50 -1.61 -8.22 3.56
C GLY A 50 -0.70 -7.03 3.86
N MET A 51 0.47 -7.26 4.48
CA MET A 51 1.39 -6.19 4.90
C MET A 51 2.61 -6.03 3.99
N ARG A 52 2.99 -7.07 3.25
CA ARG A 52 4.23 -7.14 2.45
C ARG A 52 4.00 -7.66 1.04
N GLY A 53 2.74 -7.78 0.61
CA GLY A 53 2.35 -8.36 -0.66
C GLY A 53 1.08 -7.75 -1.20
N LEU A 54 0.43 -8.45 -2.12
CA LEU A 54 -0.79 -8.01 -2.79
C LEU A 54 -2.05 -8.25 -1.93
N GLY A 55 -1.94 -8.91 -0.78
CA GLY A 55 -3.03 -9.12 0.17
C GLY A 55 -4.16 -10.01 -0.33
N VAL A 56 -3.94 -10.87 -1.33
CA VAL A 56 -4.99 -11.79 -1.81
C VAL A 56 -5.42 -12.70 -0.66
N GLY A 57 -6.71 -12.64 -0.33
CA GLY A 57 -7.28 -13.42 0.76
C GLY A 57 -6.84 -12.97 2.15
N ALA A 58 -6.10 -11.88 2.32
CA ALA A 58 -5.81 -11.33 3.64
C ALA A 58 -7.08 -10.74 4.27
N ILE A 59 -7.35 -11.11 5.51
CA ILE A 59 -8.48 -10.59 6.30
C ILE A 59 -7.93 -9.79 7.47
N THR A 60 -8.53 -8.66 7.78
CA THR A 60 -8.17 -7.85 8.95
C THR A 60 -9.36 -7.76 9.91
N LEU A 61 -9.10 -7.89 11.21
CA LEU A 61 -10.06 -7.56 12.26
C LEU A 61 -9.74 -6.21 12.93
N ASP A 62 -8.80 -5.47 12.35
CA ASP A 62 -8.35 -4.18 12.85
C ASP A 62 -8.94 -3.05 12.00
N TRP A 63 -9.94 -2.36 12.56
CA TRP A 63 -10.58 -1.25 11.88
C TRP A 63 -9.61 -0.09 11.61
N SER A 64 -8.57 0.06 12.43
CA SER A 64 -7.58 1.12 12.21
C SER A 64 -6.77 0.85 10.94
N ALA A 65 -6.48 -0.42 10.64
CA ALA A 65 -5.85 -0.81 9.38
C ALA A 65 -6.74 -0.49 8.17
N VAL A 66 -8.05 -0.77 8.26
CA VAL A 66 -9.01 -0.46 7.19
C VAL A 66 -9.12 1.05 6.95
N ALA A 67 -9.23 1.84 8.01
CA ALA A 67 -9.47 3.28 7.91
C ALA A 67 -8.21 4.12 7.64
N SER A 68 -7.01 3.54 7.80
CA SER A 68 -5.73 4.26 7.77
C SER A 68 -5.43 5.00 6.46
N PHE A 69 -5.86 4.47 5.31
CA PHE A 69 -5.52 5.02 3.98
C PHE A 69 -6.71 5.55 3.17
N LEU A 70 -7.93 5.06 3.43
CA LEU A 70 -9.13 5.39 2.65
C LEU A 70 -10.18 6.21 3.43
N PHE A 71 -9.79 6.73 4.61
CA PHE A 71 -10.74 7.21 5.62
C PHE A 71 -11.74 6.12 6.02
N SER A 72 -12.68 6.44 6.90
CA SER A 72 -13.69 5.46 7.32
C SER A 72 -14.65 5.18 6.17
N PRO A 73 -14.76 3.96 5.63
CA PRO A 73 -15.69 3.66 4.55
C PRO A 73 -17.16 3.81 4.98
N LEU A 74 -17.43 3.85 6.29
CA LEU A 74 -18.78 4.03 6.85
C LEU A 74 -19.43 5.38 6.48
N ILE A 75 -18.62 6.38 6.13
CA ILE A 75 -19.13 7.71 5.72
C ILE A 75 -19.29 7.83 4.20
N CYS A 76 -18.75 6.88 3.42
CA CYS A 76 -18.75 6.93 1.97
C CYS A 76 -19.98 6.23 1.38
N PRO A 77 -20.62 6.79 0.34
CA PRO A 77 -21.74 6.11 -0.32
C PRO A 77 -21.27 4.83 -1.01
N PHE A 78 -22.13 3.81 -1.02
CA PHE A 78 -21.81 2.46 -1.53
C PHE A 78 -21.24 2.48 -2.95
N PHE A 79 -21.81 3.28 -3.85
CA PHE A 79 -21.33 3.40 -5.23
C PHE A 79 -19.86 3.85 -5.31
N ALA A 80 -19.46 4.81 -4.48
CA ALA A 80 -18.06 5.28 -4.45
C ALA A 80 -17.12 4.18 -3.95
N ILE A 81 -17.54 3.40 -2.94
CA ILE A 81 -16.77 2.27 -2.42
C ILE A 81 -16.55 1.22 -3.52
N VAL A 82 -17.61 0.83 -4.23
CA VAL A 82 -17.52 -0.14 -5.33
C VAL A 82 -16.62 0.36 -6.46
N ASN A 83 -16.71 1.64 -6.82
CA ASN A 83 -15.85 2.24 -7.85
C ASN A 83 -14.37 2.22 -7.46
N ILE A 84 -14.04 2.61 -6.23
CA ILE A 84 -12.66 2.54 -5.71
C ILE A 84 -12.18 1.09 -5.67
N PHE A 85 -13.01 0.17 -5.21
CA PHE A 85 -12.68 -1.26 -5.13
C PHE A 85 -12.40 -1.85 -6.52
N ALA A 86 -13.22 -1.52 -7.53
CA ALA A 86 -12.99 -1.97 -8.90
C ALA A 86 -11.64 -1.46 -9.46
N GLY A 87 -11.33 -0.18 -9.23
CA GLY A 87 -10.03 0.39 -9.59
C GLY A 87 -8.88 -0.30 -8.85
N TYR A 88 -9.01 -0.51 -7.55
CA TYR A 88 -8.03 -1.24 -6.73
C TYR A 88 -7.78 -2.65 -7.28
N MET A 89 -8.82 -3.42 -7.57
CA MET A 89 -8.71 -4.78 -8.12
C MET A 89 -7.97 -4.79 -9.46
N LEU A 90 -8.27 -3.83 -10.34
CA LEU A 90 -7.61 -3.68 -11.63
C LEU A 90 -6.11 -3.38 -11.43
N ILE A 91 -5.76 -2.43 -10.57
CA ILE A 91 -4.36 -2.04 -10.38
C ILE A 91 -3.56 -3.16 -9.68
N ILE A 92 -4.06 -3.66 -8.55
CA ILE A 92 -3.32 -4.59 -7.68
C ILE A 92 -3.27 -6.00 -8.25
N TYR A 93 -4.34 -6.48 -8.89
CA TYR A 93 -4.41 -7.87 -9.36
C TYR A 93 -4.23 -8.06 -10.86
N MET A 94 -4.26 -6.97 -11.65
CA MET A 94 -4.00 -7.06 -13.09
C MET A 94 -2.73 -6.30 -13.47
N VAL A 95 -2.68 -4.98 -13.24
CA VAL A 95 -1.58 -4.14 -13.74
C VAL A 95 -0.25 -4.47 -13.07
N ILE A 96 -0.21 -4.54 -11.73
CA ILE A 96 1.01 -4.85 -10.97
C ILE A 96 1.59 -6.23 -11.35
N PRO A 97 0.81 -7.33 -11.34
CA PRO A 97 1.30 -8.64 -11.75
C PRO A 97 1.82 -8.68 -13.19
N ILE A 98 1.13 -8.04 -14.14
CA ILE A 98 1.56 -7.98 -15.54
C ILE A 98 2.87 -7.20 -15.67
N ALA A 99 2.99 -6.06 -14.99
CA ALA A 99 4.19 -5.24 -15.01
C ALA A 99 5.40 -5.93 -14.36
N TYR A 100 5.17 -6.63 -13.23
CA TYR A 100 6.23 -7.26 -12.44
C TYR A 100 6.66 -8.63 -13.00
N TRP A 101 5.72 -9.56 -13.21
CA TRP A 101 6.04 -10.92 -13.68
C TRP A 101 5.96 -11.08 -15.20
N GLY A 102 5.10 -10.31 -15.88
CA GLY A 102 4.89 -10.45 -17.32
C GLY A 102 5.97 -9.75 -18.15
N PHE A 103 6.20 -8.46 -17.89
CA PHE A 103 7.14 -7.64 -18.67
C PHE A 103 8.47 -7.38 -17.97
N ASP A 104 8.61 -7.70 -16.68
CA ASP A 104 9.78 -7.39 -15.85
C ASP A 104 10.28 -5.96 -16.07
N LEU A 105 9.37 -4.99 -15.99
CA LEU A 105 9.67 -3.60 -16.34
C LEU A 105 10.88 -3.10 -15.54
N TYR A 106 11.87 -2.57 -16.24
CA TYR A 106 13.13 -2.05 -15.68
C TYR A 106 13.88 -3.01 -14.72
N GLY A 107 13.66 -4.33 -14.85
CA GLY A 107 14.25 -5.35 -13.97
C GLY A 107 13.55 -5.47 -12.62
N ALA A 108 12.22 -5.27 -12.59
CA ALA A 108 11.37 -5.29 -11.41
C ALA A 108 11.58 -6.50 -10.49
N SER A 109 11.84 -7.67 -11.07
CA SER A 109 12.04 -8.94 -10.38
C SER A 109 13.19 -8.96 -9.37
N LYS A 110 14.13 -8.02 -9.48
CA LYS A 110 15.29 -7.91 -8.58
C LYS A 110 14.96 -7.30 -7.22
N PHE A 111 13.79 -6.67 -7.07
CA PHE A 111 13.36 -6.04 -5.83
C PHE A 111 11.94 -6.47 -5.45
N PRO A 112 11.54 -6.30 -4.17
CA PRO A 112 10.22 -6.74 -3.72
C PRO A 112 9.09 -6.05 -4.49
N ILE A 113 8.05 -6.82 -4.84
CA ILE A 113 6.85 -6.30 -5.54
C ILE A 113 6.17 -5.16 -4.78
N PHE A 114 6.17 -5.24 -3.45
CA PHE A 114 5.56 -4.28 -2.53
C PHE A 114 6.60 -3.78 -1.53
N SER A 115 7.06 -2.55 -1.69
CA SER A 115 7.97 -1.89 -0.75
C SER A 115 7.97 -0.37 -0.91
N SER A 116 8.06 0.36 0.20
CA SER A 116 8.32 1.81 0.21
C SER A 116 9.80 2.17 0.21
N HIS A 117 10.69 1.17 0.26
CA HIS A 117 12.14 1.40 0.26
C HIS A 117 12.68 1.64 -1.15
N LEU A 118 13.85 2.27 -1.19
CA LEU A 118 14.65 2.50 -2.39
C LEU A 118 15.70 1.40 -2.55
N PHE A 119 16.01 1.05 -3.79
CA PHE A 119 16.92 -0.04 -4.12
C PHE A 119 18.01 0.40 -5.10
N THR A 120 19.15 -0.27 -5.05
CA THR A 120 20.17 -0.23 -6.10
C THR A 120 19.78 -1.14 -7.27
N SER A 121 20.50 -1.05 -8.39
CA SER A 121 20.28 -1.91 -9.57
C SER A 121 20.41 -3.42 -9.27
N GLN A 122 21.12 -3.77 -8.19
CA GLN A 122 21.34 -5.13 -7.70
C GLN A 122 20.28 -5.58 -6.67
N GLY A 123 19.28 -4.74 -6.36
CA GLY A 123 18.21 -5.07 -5.42
C GLY A 123 18.58 -4.88 -3.94
N GLN A 124 19.75 -4.30 -3.64
CA GLN A 124 20.13 -3.95 -2.27
C GLN A 124 19.44 -2.66 -1.84
N LYS A 125 19.22 -2.45 -0.53
CA LYS A 125 18.68 -1.18 -0.04
C LYS A 125 19.61 -0.03 -0.40
N TYR A 126 19.05 1.03 -0.94
CA TYR A 126 19.80 2.22 -1.32
C TYR A 126 20.20 3.01 -0.07
N ASP A 127 21.49 3.33 0.09
CA ASP A 127 21.98 4.17 1.17
C ASP A 127 21.81 5.64 0.77
N ILE A 128 20.84 6.32 1.39
CA ILE A 128 20.56 7.72 1.13
C ILE A 128 21.56 8.61 1.87
N SER A 129 22.00 8.21 3.07
CA SER A 129 22.95 8.98 3.86
C SER A 129 24.32 9.03 3.21
N ALA A 130 24.68 8.00 2.44
CA ALA A 130 25.93 7.97 1.68
C ALA A 130 26.00 9.06 0.59
N ILE A 131 24.88 9.40 -0.05
CA ILE A 131 24.82 10.35 -1.17
C ILE A 131 24.47 11.79 -0.75
N VAL A 132 24.26 12.03 0.54
CA VAL A 132 23.90 13.36 1.07
C VAL A 132 25.09 13.90 1.85
N ASN A 133 25.51 15.12 1.53
CA ASN A 133 26.62 15.79 2.21
C ASN A 133 26.16 16.44 3.54
N ASP A 134 27.10 16.98 4.32
CA ASP A 134 26.82 17.63 5.61
C ASP A 134 25.92 18.87 5.51
N LYS A 135 25.70 19.40 4.30
CA LYS A 135 24.80 20.51 3.99
C LYS A 135 23.42 20.06 3.54
N PHE A 136 23.11 18.76 3.60
CA PHE A 136 21.89 18.16 3.07
C PHE A 136 21.71 18.32 1.55
N GLU A 137 22.81 18.46 0.81
CA GLU A 137 22.80 18.50 -0.65
C GLU A 137 23.24 17.15 -1.22
N LEU A 138 22.79 16.86 -2.45
CA LEU A 138 23.17 15.65 -3.17
C LEU A 138 24.65 15.74 -3.57
N ASP A 139 25.45 14.78 -3.10
CA ASP A 139 26.81 14.54 -3.58
C ASP A 139 26.74 13.74 -4.89
N ILE A 140 26.92 14.44 -6.02
CA ILE A 140 26.83 13.85 -7.36
C ILE A 140 27.89 12.76 -7.56
N GLY A 141 29.10 12.93 -7.01
CA GLY A 141 30.16 11.94 -7.16
C GLY A 141 29.79 10.62 -6.49
N LYS A 142 29.34 10.68 -5.24
CA LYS A 142 28.86 9.48 -4.51
C LYS A 142 27.59 8.89 -5.11
N TYR A 143 26.71 9.73 -5.66
CA TYR A 143 25.53 9.27 -6.39
C TYR A 143 25.90 8.47 -7.64
N GLU A 144 26.88 8.93 -8.42
CA GLU A 144 27.35 8.22 -9.60
C GLU A 144 28.04 6.89 -9.24
N GLU A 145 28.78 6.83 -8.12
CA GLU A 145 29.38 5.59 -7.60
C GLU A 145 28.32 4.57 -7.17
N GLN A 146 27.28 5.00 -6.44
CA GLN A 146 26.21 4.11 -5.97
C GLN A 146 25.21 3.75 -7.08
N GLY A 147 25.07 4.62 -8.07
CA GLY A 147 24.21 4.47 -9.23
C GLY A 147 22.76 4.90 -9.01
N ARG A 148 21.93 4.66 -10.02
CA ARG A 148 20.53 5.12 -10.06
C ARG A 148 19.66 4.43 -9.01
N ILE A 149 18.72 5.20 -8.48
CA ILE A 149 17.70 4.73 -7.55
C ILE A 149 16.64 3.91 -8.30
N HIS A 150 16.30 2.77 -7.74
CA HIS A 150 15.21 1.90 -8.21
C HIS A 150 14.13 1.81 -7.13
N ILE A 151 12.88 1.65 -7.56
CA ILE A 151 11.71 1.56 -6.68
C ILE A 151 10.88 0.34 -7.03
N SER A 152 10.14 -0.17 -6.04
CA SER A 152 9.23 -1.31 -6.24
C SER A 152 8.19 -1.01 -7.32
N MET A 153 7.72 -2.06 -8.00
CA MET A 153 6.71 -1.92 -9.05
C MET A 153 5.40 -1.33 -8.51
N PHE A 154 5.00 -1.74 -7.30
CA PHE A 154 3.86 -1.14 -6.59
C PHE A 154 4.05 0.37 -6.40
N PHE A 155 5.24 0.80 -5.95
CA PHE A 155 5.50 2.21 -5.66
C PHE A 155 5.51 3.06 -6.92
N ALA A 156 6.16 2.58 -7.99
CA ALA A 156 6.19 3.23 -9.29
C ALA A 156 4.79 3.44 -9.88
N LEU A 157 3.97 2.38 -9.90
CA LEU A 157 2.61 2.45 -10.45
C LEU A 157 1.71 3.35 -9.61
N THR A 158 1.80 3.27 -8.28
CA THR A 158 1.01 4.11 -7.39
C THR A 158 1.29 5.60 -7.63
N TYR A 159 2.56 5.98 -7.85
CA TYR A 159 2.90 7.34 -8.26
C TYR A 159 2.32 7.71 -9.64
N GLY A 160 2.45 6.82 -10.62
CA GLY A 160 1.90 7.03 -11.96
C GLY A 160 0.39 7.27 -11.95
N PHE A 161 -0.36 6.45 -11.20
CA PHE A 161 -1.80 6.61 -11.04
C PHE A 161 -2.17 7.83 -10.18
N GLY A 162 -1.31 8.23 -9.25
CA GLY A 162 -1.44 9.51 -8.56
C GLY A 162 -1.51 10.69 -9.54
N PHE A 163 -0.62 10.73 -10.53
CA PHE A 163 -0.68 11.75 -11.60
C PHE A 163 -1.92 11.60 -12.48
N ALA A 164 -2.31 10.37 -12.84
CA ALA A 164 -3.53 10.12 -13.62
C ALA A 164 -4.80 10.62 -12.90
N THR A 165 -4.80 10.64 -11.57
CA THR A 165 -5.93 11.13 -10.76
C THR A 165 -6.17 12.63 -10.96
N ILE A 166 -5.10 13.42 -11.14
CA ILE A 166 -5.21 14.85 -11.46
C ILE A 166 -5.91 15.04 -12.81
N ALA A 167 -5.46 14.34 -13.84
CA ALA A 167 -6.07 14.40 -15.18
C ALA A 167 -7.52 13.91 -15.18
N SER A 168 -7.81 12.82 -14.46
CA SER A 168 -9.16 12.30 -14.26
C SER A 168 -10.08 13.31 -13.59
N THR A 169 -9.58 14.02 -12.56
CA THR A 169 -10.35 15.04 -11.84
C THR A 169 -10.69 16.22 -12.75
N LEU A 170 -9.73 16.73 -13.52
CA LEU A 170 -9.98 17.80 -14.49
C LEU A 170 -11.00 17.38 -15.55
N THR A 171 -10.87 16.16 -16.08
CA THR A 171 -11.79 15.61 -17.08
C THR A 171 -13.20 15.46 -16.50
N HIS A 172 -13.32 14.96 -15.27
CA HIS A 172 -14.60 14.83 -14.58
C HIS A 172 -15.25 16.19 -14.35
N VAL A 173 -14.50 17.19 -13.87
CA VAL A 173 -15.03 18.56 -13.68
C VAL A 173 -15.48 19.17 -15.00
N ALA A 174 -14.67 19.06 -16.05
CA ALA A 174 -14.99 19.59 -17.37
C ALA A 174 -16.26 18.96 -17.95
N LEU A 175 -16.43 17.64 -17.86
CA LEU A 175 -17.61 16.96 -18.40
C LEU A 175 -18.85 17.12 -17.52
N PHE A 176 -18.69 17.21 -16.21
CA PHE A 176 -19.81 17.26 -15.27
C PHE A 176 -20.35 18.69 -15.07
N TYR A 177 -19.46 19.68 -14.98
CA TYR A 177 -19.82 21.08 -14.76
C TYR A 177 -19.69 21.95 -16.01
N GLY A 178 -18.89 21.56 -17.00
CA GLY A 178 -18.70 22.29 -18.25
C GLY A 178 -19.83 22.06 -19.26
N ARG A 179 -21.07 22.05 -18.79
CA ARG A 179 -22.19 22.42 -19.66
C ARG A 179 -21.98 23.82 -20.21
#